data_AF-A0A7S2WFH8-F1
#
_entry.id   AF-A0A7S2WFH8-F1
#
_cell.length_a   1.000
_cell.length_b   1.000
_cell.length_c   1.000
_cell.angle_alpha   90.00
_cell.angle_beta   90.00
_cell.angle_gamma   90.00
#
_symmetry.space_group_name_H-M   'P 1'
#
loop_
_entity.id
_entity.type
_entity.pdbx_description
1 polymer ?
#
loop_
_entity_poly.entity_id
_entity_poly.type
_entity_poly.pdbx_seq_one_letter_code
_entity_poly.pdbx_strand_id
1 'polypeptide(L)'
;LTMNKNSYSFPLLKNAAILQCLSDLGLEITESELMEPNRHRECVRSVFSMFVEYGLHITPKDFSTISIESMKRKQELSCPELHNESFGEVKFLLATMYFMKVCGVHDFGW
;
A
#
# COMPACT_ATOMS: atom_id res chain seq x y z
N LEU A 1 9.51 -30.54 15.60
CA LEU A 1 8.37 -29.60 15.55
C LEU A 1 8.94 -28.20 15.35
N THR A 2 9.13 -27.79 14.10
CA THR A 2 9.78 -26.51 13.77
C THR A 2 8.72 -25.40 13.87
N MET A 3 8.86 -24.52 14.86
CA MET A 3 7.94 -23.39 15.06
C MET A 3 8.09 -22.40 13.89
N ASN A 4 7.04 -22.23 13.09
CA ASN A 4 6.93 -21.13 12.12
C ASN A 4 6.86 -19.82 12.91
N LYS A 5 7.84 -18.94 12.72
CA LYS A 5 8.07 -17.78 13.60
C LYS A 5 7.24 -16.53 13.28
N ASN A 6 6.35 -16.58 12.28
CA ASN A 6 5.30 -15.58 12.04
C ASN A 6 3.96 -16.31 11.88
N SER A 7 3.26 -16.58 13.00
CA SER A 7 1.88 -17.09 12.97
C SER A 7 0.93 -15.94 12.67
N TYR A 8 0.83 -15.55 11.40
CA TYR A 8 -0.29 -14.73 10.95
C TYR A 8 -1.61 -15.42 11.32
N SER A 9 -2.65 -14.64 11.65
CA SER A 9 -3.98 -15.16 11.99
C SER A 9 -4.77 -15.69 10.79
N PHE A 10 -4.17 -15.65 9.60
CA PHE A 10 -4.76 -16.00 8.31
C PHE A 10 -3.91 -17.03 7.56
N PRO A 11 -4.52 -17.82 6.65
CA PRO A 11 -3.80 -18.81 5.86
C PRO A 11 -2.81 -18.16 4.88
N LEU A 12 -1.67 -18.80 4.69
CA LEU A 12 -0.70 -18.42 3.66
C LEU A 12 -1.04 -19.11 2.34
N LEU A 13 -1.33 -18.30 1.32
CA LEU A 13 -1.65 -18.78 -0.02
C LEU A 13 -0.38 -19.07 -0.82
N LYS A 14 -0.47 -20.02 -1.75
CA LYS A 14 0.56 -20.25 -2.78
C LYS A 14 0.43 -19.20 -3.89
N ASN A 15 1.51 -18.93 -4.61
CA ASN A 15 1.55 -17.94 -5.70
C ASN A 15 0.39 -18.07 -6.69
N ALA A 16 0.11 -19.28 -7.18
CA ALA A 16 -0.99 -19.51 -8.13
C ALA A 16 -2.36 -19.08 -7.57
N ALA A 17 -2.60 -19.28 -6.28
CA ALA A 17 -3.83 -18.84 -5.63
C ALA A 17 -3.84 -17.31 -5.44
N ILE A 18 -2.70 -16.70 -5.11
CA ILE A 18 -2.58 -15.24 -5.02
C ILE A 18 -2.88 -14.60 -6.38
N LEU A 19 -2.27 -15.10 -7.45
CA LEU A 19 -2.49 -14.62 -8.82
C LEU A 19 -3.97 -14.74 -9.23
N GLN A 20 -4.60 -15.88 -8.93
CA GLN A 20 -6.02 -16.05 -9.20
C GLN A 20 -6.88 -15.03 -8.44
N CYS A 21 -6.63 -14.84 -7.14
CA CYS A 21 -7.35 -13.86 -6.35
C CYS A 21 -7.17 -12.42 -6.88
N LEU A 22 -5.98 -12.07 -7.36
CA LEU A 22 -5.73 -10.74 -7.93
C LEU A 22 -6.43 -10.58 -9.28
N SER A 23 -6.42 -11.60 -10.14
CA SER A 23 -7.17 -11.62 -11.40
C SER A 23 -8.68 -11.50 -11.17
N ASP A 24 -9.22 -12.20 -10.17
CA ASP A 24 -10.64 -12.10 -9.77
C ASP A 24 -11.03 -10.68 -9.31
N LEU A 25 -10.05 -9.92 -8.78
CA LEU A 25 -10.19 -8.52 -8.40
C LEU A 25 -9.88 -7.54 -9.55
N GLY A 26 -9.61 -8.04 -10.75
CA GLY A 26 -9.33 -7.25 -11.95
C GLY A 26 -7.87 -6.76 -12.08
N LEU A 27 -6.94 -7.34 -11.31
CA LEU A 27 -5.51 -7.07 -11.43
C LEU A 27 -4.78 -8.25 -12.08
N GLU A 28 -4.40 -8.05 -13.33
CA GLU A 28 -3.55 -8.97 -14.07
C GLU A 28 -2.08 -8.68 -13.73
N ILE A 29 -1.48 -9.56 -12.92
CA ILE A 29 -0.06 -9.52 -12.60
C ILE A 29 0.59 -10.85 -12.98
N THR A 30 1.86 -10.80 -13.35
CA THR A 30 2.64 -11.99 -13.71
C THR A 30 3.24 -12.65 -12.46
N GLU A 31 3.64 -13.92 -12.60
CA GLU A 31 4.36 -14.62 -11.53
C GLU A 31 5.70 -13.94 -11.19
N SER A 32 6.41 -13.37 -12.17
CA SER A 32 7.65 -12.62 -11.92
C SER A 32 7.39 -11.34 -11.13
N GLU A 33 6.33 -10.59 -11.45
CA GLU A 33 5.93 -9.40 -10.67
C GLU A 33 5.58 -9.73 -9.22
N LEU A 34 4.93 -10.86 -8.99
CA LEU A 34 4.62 -11.35 -7.65
C LEU A 34 5.89 -11.81 -6.89
N MET A 35 6.81 -12.49 -7.58
CA MET A 35 8.01 -13.09 -6.99
C MET A 35 9.16 -12.11 -6.79
N GLU A 36 9.19 -11.02 -7.56
CA GLU A 36 10.25 -10.01 -7.54
C GLU A 36 9.70 -8.60 -7.22
N PRO A 37 8.94 -8.40 -6.12
CA PRO A 37 8.21 -7.15 -5.87
C PRO A 37 9.11 -5.90 -5.81
N ASN A 38 10.37 -6.07 -5.40
CA ASN A 38 11.37 -4.99 -5.38
C ASN A 38 11.72 -4.45 -6.78
N ARG A 39 11.61 -5.28 -7.82
CA ARG A 39 11.84 -4.89 -9.22
C ARG A 39 10.58 -4.31 -9.87
N HIS A 40 9.41 -4.58 -9.28
CA HIS A 40 8.09 -4.23 -9.81
C HIS A 40 7.32 -3.33 -8.84
N ARG A 41 7.96 -2.26 -8.35
CA ARG A 41 7.40 -1.36 -7.32
C ARG A 41 6.06 -0.73 -7.72
N GLU A 42 5.87 -0.41 -9.00
CA GLU A 42 4.61 0.12 -9.52
C GLU A 42 3.47 -0.91 -9.46
N CYS A 43 3.77 -2.18 -9.75
CA CYS A 43 2.80 -3.27 -9.61
C CYS A 43 2.38 -3.43 -8.15
N VAL A 44 3.34 -3.43 -7.22
CA VAL A 44 3.08 -3.48 -5.77
C VAL A 44 2.21 -2.30 -5.34
N ARG A 45 2.52 -1.09 -5.81
CA ARG A 45 1.72 0.11 -5.53
C ARG A 45 0.28 -0.04 -6.04
N SER A 46 0.08 -0.55 -7.25
CA SER A 46 -1.25 -0.78 -7.83
C SER A 46 -2.09 -1.76 -7.01
N VAL A 47 -1.48 -2.87 -6.56
CA VAL A 47 -2.14 -3.87 -5.69
C VAL A 47 -2.60 -3.23 -4.38
N PHE A 48 -1.73 -2.49 -3.68
CA PHE A 48 -2.10 -1.84 -2.43
C PHE A 48 -3.06 -0.67 -2.62
N SER A 49 -2.98 0.06 -3.74
CA SER A 49 -3.93 1.13 -4.07
C SER A 49 -5.32 0.55 -4.25
N MET A 50 -5.43 -0.58 -4.96
CA MET A 50 -6.68 -1.32 -5.14
C MET A 50 -7.25 -1.78 -3.79
N PHE A 51 -6.43 -2.36 -2.91
CA PHE A 51 -6.89 -2.77 -1.57
C PHE A 51 -7.38 -1.60 -0.71
N VAL A 52 -6.68 -0.48 -0.73
CA VAL A 52 -7.10 0.73 -0.01
C VAL A 52 -8.37 1.32 -0.62
N GLU A 53 -8.52 1.30 -1.94
CA GLU A 53 -9.72 1.79 -2.61
C GLU A 53 -10.94 0.92 -2.30
N TYR A 54 -10.82 -0.41 -2.39
CA TYR A 54 -11.91 -1.32 -2.06
C TYR A 54 -12.22 -1.35 -0.56
N GLY A 55 -11.19 -1.35 0.29
CA GLY A 55 -11.34 -1.54 1.74
C GLY A 55 -11.66 -0.27 2.52
N LEU A 56 -11.16 0.89 2.06
CA LEU A 56 -11.29 2.17 2.76
C LEU A 56 -12.04 3.24 1.95
N HIS A 57 -12.40 2.97 0.68
CA HIS A 57 -13.00 3.93 -0.23
C HIS A 57 -12.13 5.18 -0.46
N ILE A 58 -10.81 5.02 -0.38
CA ILE A 58 -9.83 6.07 -0.65
C ILE A 58 -9.24 5.82 -2.04
N THR A 59 -9.45 6.75 -2.96
CA THR A 59 -9.01 6.64 -4.35
C THR A 59 -7.59 7.22 -4.52
N PRO A 60 -6.90 6.91 -5.63
CA PRO A 60 -5.62 7.54 -5.96
C PRO A 60 -5.65 9.08 -5.98
N LYS A 61 -6.81 9.68 -6.31
CA LYS A 61 -7.01 11.13 -6.30
C LYS A 61 -7.01 11.71 -4.88
N ASP A 62 -7.43 10.95 -3.89
CA ASP A 62 -7.48 11.41 -2.50
C ASP A 62 -6.07 11.59 -1.91
N PHE A 63 -5.10 10.81 -2.40
CA PHE A 63 -3.70 10.96 -2.01
C PHE A 63 -3.10 12.27 -2.51
N SER A 64 -3.52 12.78 -3.67
CA SER A 64 -3.00 14.04 -4.21
C SER A 64 -3.65 15.28 -3.59
N THR A 65 -4.79 15.14 -2.90
CA THR A 65 -5.39 16.26 -2.17
C THR A 65 -4.51 16.66 -0.99
N ILE A 66 -4.41 17.94 -0.68
CA ILE A 66 -3.75 18.44 0.53
C ILE A 66 -4.72 19.39 1.23
N SER A 67 -4.87 19.25 2.55
CA SER A 67 -5.74 20.16 3.31
C SER A 67 -5.17 21.58 3.26
N ILE A 68 -6.04 22.60 3.33
CA ILE A 68 -5.61 24.01 3.36
C ILE A 68 -4.60 24.26 4.49
N GLU A 69 -4.84 23.65 5.66
CA GLU A 69 -3.95 23.75 6.81
C GLU A 69 -2.58 23.11 6.54
N SER A 70 -2.55 21.91 5.94
CA SER A 70 -1.29 21.26 5.56
C SER A 70 -0.53 22.04 4.49
N MET A 71 -1.23 22.68 3.55
CA MET A 71 -0.62 23.57 2.55
C MET A 71 0.03 24.79 3.21
N LYS A 72 -0.63 25.41 4.19
CA LYS A 72 -0.05 26.54 4.94
C LYS A 72 1.23 26.13 5.67
N ARG A 73 1.20 25.03 6.43
CA ARG A 73 2.38 24.52 7.16
C ARG A 73 3.53 24.16 6.23
N LYS A 74 3.24 23.63 5.04
CA LYS A 74 4.26 23.35 4.04
C LYS A 74 5.02 24.62 3.63
N GLN A 75 4.33 25.75 3.50
CA GLN A 75 4.95 27.04 3.13
C GLN A 75 5.83 27.63 4.24
N GLU A 76 5.72 27.13 5.47
CA GLU A 76 6.54 27.56 6.61
C GLU A 76 7.89 26.81 6.69
N LEU A 77 8.07 25.77 5.86
CA LEU A 77 9.32 25.00 5.78
C LEU A 77 10.40 25.77 5.01
N SER A 78 11.67 25.48 5.29
CA SER A 78 12.80 26.15 4.61
C SER A 78 12.88 25.88 3.10
N CYS A 79 12.40 24.70 2.65
CA CYS A 79 12.38 24.29 1.24
C CYS A 79 11.04 23.59 0.90
N PRO A 80 9.92 24.33 0.80
CA PRO A 80 8.58 23.76 0.60
C PRO A 80 8.46 22.85 -0.63
N GLU A 81 9.18 23.16 -1.70
CA GLU A 81 9.17 22.46 -2.98
C GLU A 81 9.65 21.01 -2.89
N LEU A 82 10.54 20.69 -1.94
CA LEU A 82 11.01 19.32 -1.70
C LEU A 82 9.87 18.40 -1.23
N HIS A 83 8.75 18.97 -0.78
CA HIS A 83 7.60 18.25 -0.28
C HIS A 83 6.40 18.30 -1.23
N ASN A 84 6.62 18.51 -2.54
CA ASN A 84 5.53 18.46 -3.53
C ASN A 84 4.89 17.07 -3.61
N GLU A 85 5.69 16.01 -3.53
CA GLU A 85 5.21 14.62 -3.71
C GLU A 85 5.05 13.88 -2.37
N SER A 86 5.83 14.27 -1.34
CA SER A 86 5.91 13.53 -0.08
C SER A 86 4.57 13.40 0.64
N PHE A 87 3.68 14.40 0.56
CA PHE A 87 2.38 14.34 1.23
C PHE A 87 1.50 13.21 0.68
N GLY A 88 1.47 13.03 -0.64
CA GLY A 88 0.71 11.96 -1.26
C GLY A 88 1.25 10.59 -0.90
N GLU A 89 2.57 10.45 -0.91
CA GLU A 89 3.25 9.20 -0.51
C GLU A 89 3.01 8.85 0.95
N VAL A 90 3.08 9.83 1.86
CA VAL A 90 2.79 9.61 3.29
C VAL A 90 1.32 9.25 3.50
N LYS A 91 0.39 9.91 2.80
CA LYS A 91 -1.04 9.57 2.88
C LYS A 91 -1.32 8.14 2.41
N PHE A 92 -0.75 7.76 1.26
CA PHE A 92 -0.84 6.41 0.74
C PHE A 92 -0.33 5.39 1.77
N LEU A 93 0.90 5.60 2.26
CA LEU A 93 1.50 4.69 3.24
C LEU A 93 0.65 4.56 4.50
N LEU A 94 0.18 5.67 5.08
CA LEU A 94 -0.65 5.63 6.29
C LEU A 94 -1.98 4.90 6.07
N ALA A 95 -2.61 5.08 4.91
CA ALA A 95 -3.81 4.35 4.55
C ALA A 95 -3.55 2.84 4.41
N THR A 96 -2.45 2.47 3.75
CA THR A 96 -2.05 1.07 3.63
C THR A 96 -1.68 0.46 4.98
N MET A 97 -0.89 1.14 5.82
CA MET A 97 -0.56 0.68 7.18
C MET A 97 -1.82 0.43 8.01
N TYR A 98 -2.81 1.34 7.93
CA TYR A 98 -4.09 1.16 8.60
C TYR A 98 -4.86 -0.06 8.06
N PHE A 99 -4.96 -0.19 6.73
CA PHE A 99 -5.60 -1.34 6.10
C PHE A 99 -4.95 -2.67 6.52
N MET A 100 -3.62 -2.75 6.44
CA MET A 100 -2.86 -3.94 6.81
C MET A 100 -3.04 -4.30 8.29
N LYS A 101 -3.11 -3.30 9.17
CA LYS A 101 -3.42 -3.50 10.59
C LYS A 101 -4.81 -4.11 10.79
N VAL A 102 -5.81 -3.69 10.03
CA VAL A 102 -7.17 -4.28 10.06
C VAL A 102 -7.14 -5.73 9.54
N CYS A 103 -6.31 -6.04 8.55
CA CYS A 103 -6.08 -7.40 8.05
C CYS A 103 -5.23 -8.29 8.97
N GLY A 104 -4.76 -7.78 10.12
CA GLY A 104 -3.98 -8.54 11.10
C GLY A 104 -2.46 -8.56 10.85
N VAL A 105 -1.96 -7.67 9.99
CA VAL A 105 -0.52 -7.43 9.78
C VAL A 105 -0.11 -6.14 10.48
N HIS A 106 0.55 -6.28 11.63
CA HIS A 106 0.86 -5.16 12.53
C HIS A 106 2.25 -4.54 12.33
N ASP A 107 3.13 -5.21 11.59
CA ASP A 107 4.50 -4.83 11.29
C ASP A 107 4.69 -4.21 9.89
N PHE A 108 3.58 -3.88 9.21
CA PHE A 108 3.62 -3.20 7.92
C PHE A 108 3.97 -1.71 8.10
N GLY A 109 5.04 -1.25 7.47
CA GLY A 109 5.51 0.12 7.60
C GLY A 109 6.88 0.34 6.95
N TRP A 110 7.58 1.36 7.42
CA TRP A 110 8.95 1.73 7.00
C TRP A 110 9.98 0.66 7.29
#